data_AF-A0A3L7XJU5-F1
#
_entry.id   AF-A0A3L7XJU5-F1
#
_cell.length_a   1.000
_cell.length_b   1.000
_cell.length_c   1.000
_cell.angle_alpha   90.00
_cell.angle_beta   90.00
_cell.angle_gamma   90.00
#
_symmetry.space_group_name_H-M   'P 1'
#
loop_
_entity.id
_entity.type
_entity.pdbx_description
1 polymer ?
#
loop_
_entity_poly.entity_id
_entity_poly.type
_entity_poly.pdbx_seq_one_letter_code
_entity_poly.pdbx_strand_id
1 'polypeptide(L)'
;MGPIETYFATIAVIFVFIGIARGYAKELSTTVIILVAIFLMDVVDGRLNPLLLRIVGTIFPNFDPASTTADTLLCVVYVGAFVASVFANYSGKSLNLGGTQAAPPVGTYISILVGLMNGYLVAGTIWYYQALYDYPLKFFGRGFEQPLSATAQAMVELLPQKLAANAGYLMIPIALILLLRARG
;
A
#
# COMPACT_ATOMS: atom_id res chain seq x y z
N MET A 1 6.55 -21.44 2.20
CA MET A 1 6.08 -20.05 2.31
C MET A 1 6.29 -19.64 3.75
N GLY A 2 7.02 -18.56 4.01
CA GLY A 2 7.22 -18.07 5.37
C GLY A 2 5.96 -17.39 5.93
N PRO A 3 6.01 -16.98 7.22
CA PRO A 3 4.89 -16.31 7.87
C PRO A 3 4.47 -15.03 7.15
N ILE A 4 5.42 -14.23 6.66
CA ILE A 4 5.14 -12.92 6.06
C ILE A 4 4.45 -13.03 4.70
N GLU A 5 4.85 -14.00 3.87
CA GLU A 5 4.22 -14.25 2.57
C GLU A 5 2.77 -14.69 2.75
N THR A 6 2.49 -15.44 3.81
CA THR A 6 1.14 -15.90 4.14
C THR A 6 0.24 -14.73 4.56
N TYR A 7 0.75 -13.80 5.38
CA TYR A 7 0.01 -12.57 5.72
C TYR A 7 -0.27 -11.73 4.47
N PHE A 8 0.75 -11.51 3.64
CA PHE A 8 0.61 -10.75 2.40
C PHE A 8 -0.42 -11.38 1.46
N ALA A 9 -0.33 -12.70 1.24
CA ALA A 9 -1.25 -13.42 0.37
C ALA A 9 -2.69 -13.37 0.90
N THR A 10 -2.87 -13.43 2.22
CA THR A 10 -4.19 -13.33 2.85
C THR A 10 -4.83 -11.96 2.57
N ILE A 11 -4.08 -10.87 2.75
CA ILE A 11 -4.58 -9.52 2.43
C ILE A 11 -4.93 -9.44 0.94
N ALA A 12 -4.06 -9.92 0.06
CA ALA A 12 -4.31 -9.88 -1.38
C ALA A 12 -5.61 -10.62 -1.76
N VAL A 13 -5.85 -11.80 -1.18
CA VAL A 13 -7.06 -12.60 -1.40
C VAL A 13 -8.33 -11.87 -0.91
N ILE A 14 -8.27 -11.17 0.23
CA ILE A 14 -9.41 -10.37 0.71
C ILE A 14 -9.81 -9.31 -0.33
N PHE A 15 -8.83 -8.64 -0.94
CA PHE A 15 -9.08 -7.65 -1.98
C PHE A 15 -9.63 -8.26 -3.28
N VAL A 16 -9.32 -9.51 -3.59
CA VAL A 16 -9.98 -10.24 -4.70
C VAL A 16 -11.48 -10.36 -4.44
N PHE A 17 -11.88 -10.79 -3.23
CA PHE A 17 -13.28 -10.91 -2.87
C PHE A 17 -14.00 -9.55 -2.89
N ILE A 18 -13.34 -8.49 -2.39
CA ILE A 18 -13.85 -7.13 -2.48
C ILE A 18 -14.06 -6.72 -3.94
N GLY A 19 -13.08 -7.03 -4.81
CA GLY A 19 -13.15 -6.71 -6.23
C GLY A 19 -14.30 -7.40 -6.95
N ILE A 20 -14.54 -8.68 -6.67
CA ILE A 20 -15.71 -9.41 -7.19
C ILE A 20 -17.01 -8.77 -6.70
N ALA A 21 -17.10 -8.37 -5.43
CA ALA A 21 -18.33 -7.84 -4.84
C ALA A 21 -18.66 -6.41 -5.30
N ARG A 22 -17.64 -5.53 -5.45
CA ARG A 22 -17.83 -4.12 -5.86
C ARG A 22 -17.80 -3.94 -7.38
N GLY A 23 -17.15 -4.88 -8.07
CA GLY A 23 -16.91 -4.89 -9.51
C GLY A 23 -15.79 -3.94 -9.94
N TYR A 24 -15.12 -4.30 -11.02
CA TYR A 24 -13.88 -3.66 -11.47
C TYR A 24 -14.00 -2.14 -11.70
N ALA A 25 -15.13 -1.64 -12.20
CA ALA A 25 -15.29 -0.22 -12.53
C ALA A 25 -15.10 0.69 -11.30
N LYS A 26 -15.59 0.26 -10.13
CA LYS A 26 -15.40 1.00 -8.86
C LYS A 26 -13.99 0.79 -8.30
N GLU A 27 -13.48 -0.44 -8.40
CA GLU A 27 -12.14 -0.77 -7.90
C GLU A 27 -11.02 -0.06 -8.67
N LEU A 28 -11.19 0.20 -9.97
CA LEU A 28 -10.23 0.97 -10.77
C LEU A 28 -10.08 2.40 -10.27
N SER A 29 -11.17 3.04 -9.83
CA SER A 29 -11.09 4.35 -9.17
C SER A 29 -10.31 4.26 -7.88
N THR A 30 -10.53 3.21 -7.11
CA THR A 30 -9.81 2.97 -5.87
C THR A 30 -8.32 2.75 -6.16
N THR A 31 -7.95 2.02 -7.21
CA THR A 31 -6.56 1.82 -7.66
C THR A 31 -5.86 3.16 -7.85
N VAL A 32 -6.49 4.12 -8.55
CA VAL A 32 -5.90 5.45 -8.79
C VAL A 32 -5.58 6.15 -7.47
N ILE A 33 -6.52 6.13 -6.53
CA ILE A 33 -6.35 6.80 -5.24
C ILE A 33 -5.26 6.11 -4.41
N ILE A 34 -5.19 4.77 -4.44
CA ILE A 34 -4.11 4.02 -3.78
C ILE A 34 -2.74 4.37 -4.39
N LEU A 35 -2.64 4.45 -5.71
CA LEU A 35 -1.40 4.84 -6.40
C LEU A 35 -0.98 6.26 -6.04
N VAL A 36 -1.93 7.20 -6.00
CA VAL A 36 -1.66 8.58 -5.55
C VAL A 36 -1.21 8.61 -4.09
N ALA A 37 -1.84 7.83 -3.21
CA ALA A 37 -1.43 7.72 -1.81
C ALA A 37 0.01 7.19 -1.69
N ILE A 38 0.35 6.11 -2.42
CA ILE A 38 1.72 5.56 -2.48
C ILE A 38 2.72 6.63 -2.94
N PHE A 39 2.41 7.34 -4.02
CA PHE A 39 3.25 8.41 -4.55
C PHE A 39 3.45 9.55 -3.54
N LEU A 40 2.37 10.02 -2.91
CA LEU A 40 2.46 11.08 -1.91
C LEU A 40 3.32 10.64 -0.74
N MET A 41 3.16 9.41 -0.26
CA MET A 41 3.95 8.92 0.87
C MET A 41 5.44 8.79 0.53
N ASP A 42 5.79 8.37 -0.69
CA ASP A 42 7.17 8.29 -1.17
C ASP A 42 7.85 9.67 -1.22
N VAL A 43 7.16 10.68 -1.77
CA VAL A 43 7.65 12.07 -1.80
C VAL A 43 7.82 12.66 -0.39
N VAL A 44 6.96 12.21 0.52
CA VAL A 44 6.84 12.75 1.87
C VAL A 44 7.85 12.10 2.84
N ASP A 45 8.24 10.84 2.62
CA ASP A 45 9.09 10.04 3.52
C ASP A 45 10.37 10.80 3.91
N GLY A 46 11.13 11.26 2.92
CA GLY A 46 12.39 11.99 3.14
C GLY A 46 12.24 13.36 3.82
N ARG A 47 11.04 13.96 3.82
CA ARG A 47 10.80 15.30 4.39
C ARG A 47 10.15 15.26 5.76
N LEU A 48 9.28 14.29 6.04
CA LEU A 48 8.56 14.21 7.31
C LEU A 48 9.36 13.54 8.41
N ASN A 49 10.24 12.59 8.10
CA ASN A 49 11.05 11.89 9.11
C ASN A 49 11.75 12.83 10.09
N PRO A 50 12.53 13.85 9.66
CA PRO A 50 13.19 14.76 10.60
C PRO A 50 12.21 15.63 11.38
N LEU A 51 11.03 15.93 10.83
CA LEU A 51 10.01 16.75 11.51
C LEU A 51 9.27 15.95 12.57
N LEU A 52 8.86 14.71 12.26
CA LEU A 52 8.19 13.81 13.19
C LEU A 52 9.09 13.49 14.39
N LEU A 53 10.35 13.13 14.14
CA LEU A 53 11.31 12.83 15.21
C LEU A 53 11.58 14.05 16.11
N ARG A 54 11.60 15.27 15.55
CA ARG A 54 11.73 16.52 16.33
C ARG A 54 10.52 16.77 17.22
N ILE A 55 9.30 16.61 16.69
CA ILE A 55 8.06 16.79 17.49
C ILE A 55 8.06 15.79 18.65
N VAL A 56 8.36 14.52 18.36
CA VAL A 56 8.39 13.46 19.36
C VAL A 56 9.46 13.72 20.41
N GLY A 57 10.67 14.10 20.02
CA GLY A 57 11.75 14.45 20.94
C GLY A 57 11.46 15.69 21.81
N THR A 58 10.54 16.56 21.36
CA THR A 58 10.08 17.71 22.16
C THR A 58 9.06 17.29 23.22
N ILE A 59 8.24 16.27 22.94
CA ILE A 59 7.21 15.74 23.86
C ILE A 59 7.83 14.71 24.83
N PHE A 60 8.81 13.93 24.36
CA PHE A 60 9.49 12.86 25.10
C PHE A 60 10.99 13.14 25.18
N PRO A 61 11.49 13.73 26.28
CA PRO A 61 12.89 14.17 26.41
C PRO A 61 13.93 13.05 26.35
N ASN A 62 13.53 11.81 26.63
CA ASN A 62 14.41 10.63 26.60
C ASN A 62 14.30 9.83 25.29
N PHE A 63 13.65 10.39 24.26
CA PHE A 63 13.50 9.74 22.98
C PHE A 63 14.80 9.86 22.17
N ASP A 64 15.44 8.73 21.91
CA ASP A 64 16.58 8.64 21.00
C ASP A 64 16.10 8.43 19.55
N PRO A 65 16.36 9.40 18.64
CA PRO A 65 16.00 9.28 17.23
C PRO A 65 16.69 8.11 16.50
N ALA A 66 17.77 7.54 17.06
CA ALA A 66 18.49 6.40 16.48
C ALA A 66 18.10 5.05 17.11
N SER A 67 17.09 5.02 17.98
CA SER A 67 16.64 3.79 18.65
C SER A 67 15.63 2.98 17.81
N THR A 68 15.54 1.68 18.07
CA THR A 68 14.50 0.79 17.50
C THR A 68 13.07 1.29 17.79
N THR A 69 12.90 2.07 18.86
CA THR A 69 11.62 2.72 19.20
C THR A 69 11.24 3.78 18.17
N ALA A 70 12.21 4.53 17.64
CA ALA A 70 12.00 5.51 16.58
C ALA A 70 11.57 4.84 15.27
N ASP A 71 12.23 3.74 14.89
CA ASP A 71 11.88 2.94 13.71
C ASP A 71 10.48 2.34 13.83
N THR A 72 10.14 1.82 15.01
CA THR A 72 8.78 1.32 15.29
C THR A 72 7.75 2.43 15.16
N LEU A 73 8.02 3.62 15.71
CA LEU A 73 7.11 4.76 15.63
C LEU A 73 6.89 5.20 14.18
N LEU A 74 7.96 5.37 13.40
CA LEU A 74 7.87 5.75 11.99
C LEU A 74 7.08 4.70 11.20
N CYS A 75 7.38 3.41 11.39
CA CYS A 75 6.65 2.33 10.74
C CYS A 75 5.14 2.38 11.06
N VAL A 76 4.77 2.53 12.33
CA VAL A 76 3.36 2.66 12.75
C VAL A 76 2.69 3.88 12.12
N VAL A 77 3.37 5.02 12.08
CA VAL A 77 2.82 6.25 11.51
C VAL A 77 2.59 6.09 10.01
N TYR A 78 3.55 5.55 9.25
CA TYR A 78 3.40 5.34 7.82
C TYR A 78 2.35 4.27 7.49
N VAL A 79 2.42 3.10 8.11
CA VAL A 79 1.43 2.04 7.88
C VAL A 79 0.03 2.50 8.31
N GLY A 80 -0.07 3.19 9.46
CA GLY A 80 -1.33 3.73 9.97
C GLY A 80 -1.93 4.79 9.05
N ALA A 81 -1.13 5.75 8.58
CA ALA A 81 -1.57 6.78 7.65
C ALA A 81 -2.02 6.17 6.31
N PHE A 82 -1.28 5.17 5.80
CA PHE A 82 -1.64 4.47 4.57
C PHE A 82 -2.97 3.72 4.71
N VAL A 83 -3.11 2.91 5.77
CA VAL A 83 -4.35 2.15 6.03
C VAL A 83 -5.53 3.09 6.24
N ALA A 84 -5.34 4.20 6.95
CA ALA A 84 -6.37 5.23 7.11
C ALA A 84 -6.77 5.86 5.77
N SER A 85 -5.82 6.13 4.88
CA SER A 85 -6.08 6.64 3.53
C SER A 85 -6.88 5.63 2.68
N VAL A 86 -6.47 4.36 2.68
CA VAL A 86 -7.17 3.28 1.98
C VAL A 86 -8.58 3.11 2.55
N PHE A 87 -8.73 3.09 3.87
CA PHE A 87 -10.03 3.00 4.53
C PHE A 87 -10.94 4.18 4.15
N ALA A 88 -10.45 5.42 4.24
CA ALA A 88 -11.19 6.61 3.84
C ALA A 88 -11.66 6.56 2.38
N ASN A 89 -10.84 6.00 1.49
CA ASN A 89 -11.18 5.77 0.08
C ASN A 89 -12.29 4.73 -0.10
N TYR A 90 -12.28 3.63 0.66
CA TYR A 90 -13.33 2.60 0.61
C TYR A 90 -14.64 3.05 1.30
N SER A 91 -14.56 3.85 2.36
CA SER A 91 -15.72 4.42 3.06
C SER A 91 -16.34 5.62 2.34
N GLY A 92 -15.55 6.34 1.55
CA GLY A 92 -16.00 7.47 0.75
C GLY A 92 -16.84 7.06 -0.46
N LYS A 93 -17.38 8.07 -1.16
CA LYS A 93 -17.97 7.84 -2.48
C LYS A 93 -16.82 7.63 -3.47
N SER A 94 -16.73 6.42 -4.05
CA SER A 94 -15.80 6.13 -5.14
C SER A 94 -16.02 7.12 -6.29
N LEU A 95 -14.95 7.63 -6.91
CA LEU A 95 -15.10 8.41 -8.13
C LEU A 95 -15.73 7.49 -9.17
N ASN A 96 -16.85 7.92 -9.73
CA ASN A 96 -17.49 7.15 -10.78
C ASN A 96 -16.68 7.39 -12.06
N LEU A 97 -15.72 6.51 -12.34
CA LEU A 97 -14.84 6.62 -13.51
C LEU A 97 -15.58 6.46 -14.85
N GLY A 98 -16.91 6.30 -14.84
CA GLY A 98 -17.67 5.99 -16.04
C GLY A 98 -17.36 4.59 -16.55
N GLY A 99 -18.24 4.08 -17.41
CA GLY A 99 -18.13 2.73 -17.97
C GLY A 99 -19.14 1.77 -17.39
N THR A 100 -19.82 1.05 -18.28
CA THR A 100 -20.69 -0.07 -17.96
C THR A 100 -19.87 -1.28 -17.61
N GLN A 101 -20.19 -1.95 -16.50
CA GLN A 101 -19.56 -3.23 -16.18
C GLN A 101 -19.89 -4.26 -17.26
N ALA A 102 -18.87 -4.94 -17.77
CA ALA A 102 -19.06 -6.09 -18.65
C ALA A 102 -19.88 -7.18 -17.93
N ALA A 103 -20.75 -7.86 -18.68
CA ALA A 103 -21.53 -8.96 -18.15
C ALA A 103 -20.62 -10.13 -17.71
N PRO A 104 -21.06 -10.97 -16.75
CA PRO A 104 -20.41 -12.23 -16.45
C PRO A 104 -20.34 -13.11 -17.72
N PRO A 105 -19.26 -13.90 -17.91
CA PRO A 105 -18.15 -14.13 -16.97
C PRO A 105 -16.99 -13.13 -17.11
N VAL A 106 -16.95 -12.34 -18.20
CA VAL A 106 -15.84 -11.43 -18.50
C VAL A 106 -15.66 -10.37 -17.42
N GLY A 107 -16.75 -9.76 -16.96
CA GLY A 107 -16.71 -8.78 -15.87
C GLY A 107 -16.16 -9.34 -14.55
N THR A 108 -16.40 -10.62 -14.28
CA THR A 108 -15.90 -11.31 -13.08
C THR A 108 -14.39 -11.49 -13.15
N TYR A 109 -13.85 -11.94 -14.29
CA TYR A 109 -12.40 -12.09 -14.46
C TYR A 109 -11.67 -10.76 -14.33
N ILE A 110 -12.20 -9.69 -14.92
CA ILE A 110 -11.61 -8.35 -14.78
C ILE A 110 -11.65 -7.91 -13.31
N SER A 111 -12.75 -8.17 -12.60
CA SER A 111 -12.89 -7.84 -11.19
C SER A 111 -11.91 -8.59 -10.29
N ILE A 112 -11.61 -9.85 -10.61
CA ILE A 112 -10.56 -10.63 -9.93
C ILE A 112 -9.18 -10.01 -10.18
N LEU A 113 -8.85 -9.67 -11.43
CA LEU A 113 -7.56 -9.08 -11.77
C LEU A 113 -7.36 -7.72 -11.10
N VAL A 114 -8.38 -6.86 -11.10
CA VAL A 114 -8.31 -5.56 -10.43
C VAL A 114 -8.24 -5.73 -8.90
N GLY A 115 -8.99 -6.68 -8.34
CA GLY A 115 -8.89 -7.02 -6.92
C GLY A 115 -7.50 -7.52 -6.53
N LEU A 116 -6.88 -8.38 -7.35
CA LEU A 116 -5.49 -8.81 -7.16
C LEU A 116 -4.51 -7.64 -7.22
N MET A 117 -4.68 -6.75 -8.18
CA MET A 117 -3.84 -5.55 -8.31
C MET A 117 -3.97 -4.64 -7.09
N ASN A 118 -5.19 -4.36 -6.63
CA ASN A 118 -5.43 -3.55 -5.42
C ASN A 118 -4.87 -4.25 -4.17
N GLY A 119 -5.08 -5.56 -4.05
CA GLY A 119 -4.53 -6.37 -2.97
C GLY A 119 -3.01 -6.32 -2.92
N TYR A 120 -2.35 -6.44 -4.08
CA TYR A 120 -0.91 -6.31 -4.21
C TYR A 120 -0.42 -4.90 -3.82
N LEU A 121 -1.08 -3.84 -4.28
CA LEU A 121 -0.70 -2.46 -3.94
C LEU A 121 -0.83 -2.19 -2.43
N VAL A 122 -1.93 -2.63 -1.81
CA VAL A 122 -2.18 -2.41 -0.38
C VAL A 122 -1.25 -3.27 0.47
N ALA A 123 -1.25 -4.59 0.25
CA ALA A 123 -0.42 -5.50 1.02
C ALA A 123 1.07 -5.20 0.82
N GLY A 124 1.47 -4.81 -0.40
CA GLY A 124 2.85 -4.51 -0.75
C GLY A 124 3.35 -3.23 -0.11
N THR A 125 2.49 -2.21 -0.02
CA THR A 125 2.83 -0.97 0.69
C THR A 125 3.02 -1.21 2.18
N ILE A 126 2.13 -2.00 2.80
CA ILE A 126 2.25 -2.34 4.22
C ILE A 126 3.56 -3.13 4.46
N TRP A 127 3.86 -4.10 3.59
CA TRP A 127 5.10 -4.85 3.68
C TRP A 127 6.34 -3.98 3.43
N TYR A 128 6.28 -3.03 2.49
CA TYR A 128 7.40 -2.12 2.23
C TYR A 128 7.83 -1.35 3.47
N TYR A 129 6.90 -0.72 4.19
CA TYR A 129 7.25 0.01 5.41
C TYR A 129 7.72 -0.91 6.54
N GLN A 130 7.23 -2.15 6.60
CA GLN A 130 7.79 -3.15 7.50
C GLN A 130 9.25 -3.49 7.12
N ALA A 131 9.54 -3.70 5.84
CA ALA A 131 10.88 -4.03 5.37
C ALA A 131 11.86 -2.86 5.53
N LEU A 132 11.40 -1.62 5.35
CA LEU A 132 12.20 -0.40 5.46
C LEU A 132 12.75 -0.18 6.88
N TYR A 133 11.97 -0.56 7.91
CA TYR A 133 12.31 -0.37 9.33
C TYR A 133 12.72 -1.68 10.03
N ASP A 134 13.12 -2.71 9.27
CA ASP A 134 13.54 -4.04 9.76
C ASP A 134 12.49 -4.78 10.63
N TYR A 135 11.25 -4.79 10.16
CA TYR A 135 10.13 -5.56 10.70
C TYR A 135 9.80 -5.28 12.18
N PRO A 136 9.58 -4.02 12.57
CA PRO A 136 9.38 -3.67 13.97
C PRO A 136 8.02 -4.14 14.51
N LEU A 137 7.00 -4.25 13.66
CA LEU A 137 5.68 -4.71 14.08
C LEU A 137 5.65 -6.23 14.25
N LYS A 138 5.32 -6.66 15.46
CA LYS A 138 5.03 -8.05 15.82
C LYS A 138 3.55 -8.34 15.55
N PHE A 139 3.25 -9.13 14.53
CA PHE A 139 1.89 -9.59 14.28
C PHE A 139 1.56 -10.77 15.19
N PHE A 140 0.44 -10.71 15.92
CA PHE A 140 0.02 -11.74 16.88
C PHE A 140 1.08 -12.08 17.95
N GLY A 141 1.85 -11.08 18.39
CA GLY A 141 2.89 -11.26 19.40
C GLY A 141 4.15 -11.98 18.92
N ARG A 142 4.21 -12.41 17.65
CA ARG A 142 5.42 -12.97 17.03
C ARG A 142 6.02 -11.95 16.07
N GLY A 143 7.33 -11.72 16.21
CA GLY A 143 8.10 -11.01 15.19
C GLY A 143 8.33 -11.91 13.98
N PHE A 144 8.78 -11.32 12.87
CA PHE A 144 9.29 -12.09 11.75
C PHE A 144 10.73 -12.48 12.09
N GLU A 145 11.02 -13.78 12.16
CA GLU A 145 12.38 -14.26 12.40
C GLU A 145 13.22 -14.01 11.15
N GLN A 146 14.29 -13.24 11.31
CA GLN A 146 15.34 -13.08 10.30
C GLN A 146 16.29 -14.29 10.36
N PRO A 147 16.82 -14.77 9.22
CA PRO A 147 16.61 -14.26 7.87
C PRO A 147 15.28 -14.70 7.27
N LEU A 148 14.66 -13.81 6.51
CA LEU A 148 13.50 -14.13 5.68
C LEU A 148 13.80 -15.26 4.69
N SER A 149 12.76 -15.98 4.27
CA SER A 149 12.85 -16.99 3.21
C SER A 149 13.41 -16.39 1.91
N ALA A 150 14.08 -17.19 1.07
CA ALA A 150 14.58 -16.73 -0.23
C ALA A 150 13.46 -16.14 -1.13
N THR A 151 12.25 -16.68 -1.02
CA THR A 151 11.07 -16.15 -1.72
C THR A 151 10.67 -14.77 -1.19
N ALA A 152 10.65 -14.58 0.13
CA ALA A 152 10.33 -13.28 0.73
C ALA A 152 11.37 -12.22 0.35
N GLN A 153 12.66 -12.57 0.34
CA GLN A 153 13.72 -11.66 -0.08
C GLN A 153 13.54 -11.20 -1.53
N ALA A 154 13.22 -12.13 -2.45
CA ALA A 154 12.92 -11.78 -3.85
C ALA A 154 11.64 -10.93 -3.99
N MET A 155 10.60 -11.21 -3.21
CA MET A 155 9.34 -10.45 -3.25
C MET A 155 9.50 -9.02 -2.72
N VAL A 156 10.45 -8.76 -1.80
CA VAL A 156 10.74 -7.42 -1.31
C VAL A 156 11.24 -6.49 -2.43
N GLU A 157 11.91 -7.01 -3.45
CA GLU A 157 12.33 -6.23 -4.63
C GLU A 157 11.16 -5.88 -5.56
N LEU A 158 10.11 -6.69 -5.53
CA LEU A 158 8.88 -6.52 -6.29
C LEU A 158 7.83 -5.72 -5.51
N LEU A 159 8.20 -4.93 -4.50
CA LEU A 159 7.23 -4.14 -3.75
C LEU A 159 6.82 -2.88 -4.52
N PRO A 160 5.57 -2.39 -4.37
CA PRO A 160 5.05 -1.26 -5.13
C PRO A 160 5.96 -0.04 -5.10
N GLN A 161 6.51 0.30 -3.93
CA GLN A 161 7.39 1.44 -3.70
C GLN A 161 8.76 1.29 -4.37
N LYS A 162 9.31 0.07 -4.40
CA LYS A 162 10.59 -0.18 -5.08
C LYS A 162 10.46 -0.15 -6.60
N LEU A 163 9.35 -0.66 -7.13
CA LEU A 163 9.01 -0.50 -8.54
C LEU A 163 8.69 0.96 -8.89
N ALA A 164 8.14 1.70 -7.92
CA ALA A 164 7.78 3.11 -8.02
C ALA A 164 8.93 4.11 -7.81
N ALA A 165 10.07 3.69 -7.25
CA ALA A 165 11.21 4.55 -6.93
C ALA A 165 11.74 5.34 -8.14
N ASN A 166 11.44 4.87 -9.36
CA ASN A 166 11.42 5.70 -10.55
C ASN A 166 10.04 6.38 -10.67
N ALA A 167 9.87 7.51 -10.00
CA ALA A 167 8.61 8.28 -9.91
C ALA A 167 7.92 8.52 -11.27
N GLY A 168 8.67 8.49 -12.38
CA GLY A 168 8.13 8.52 -13.74
C GLY A 168 7.19 7.36 -14.08
N TYR A 169 7.44 6.13 -13.60
CA TYR A 169 6.62 4.97 -13.93
C TYR A 169 5.26 4.95 -13.20
N LEU A 170 5.15 5.54 -12.01
CA LEU A 170 3.86 5.74 -11.34
C LEU A 170 3.02 6.86 -11.98
N MET A 171 3.68 7.87 -12.54
CA MET A 171 3.00 8.95 -13.26
C MET A 171 2.35 8.45 -14.55
N ILE A 172 2.86 7.40 -15.20
CA ILE A 172 2.29 6.86 -16.44
C ILE A 172 0.84 6.39 -16.27
N PRO A 173 0.49 5.50 -15.32
CA PRO A 173 -0.91 5.08 -15.13
C PRO A 173 -1.80 6.21 -14.59
N ILE A 174 -1.29 7.08 -13.71
CA ILE A 174 -2.04 8.24 -13.20
C ILE A 174 -2.35 9.23 -14.35
N ALA A 175 -1.35 9.57 -15.16
CA ALA A 175 -1.48 10.46 -16.32
C ALA A 175 -2.36 9.83 -17.40
N LEU A 176 -2.23 8.53 -17.68
CA LEU A 176 -3.11 7.82 -18.61
C LEU A 176 -4.57 7.88 -18.18
N ILE A 177 -4.86 7.66 -16.89
CA ILE A 177 -6.23 7.67 -16.39
C ILE A 177 -6.80 9.11 -16.35
N LEU A 178 -5.99 10.11 -16.01
CA LEU A 178 -6.38 11.52 -16.09
C LEU A 178 -6.59 11.99 -17.55
N LEU A 179 -5.74 11.55 -18.50
CA LEU A 179 -5.87 11.85 -19.92
C LEU A 179 -7.08 11.17 -20.57
N LEU A 180 -7.37 9.93 -20.19
CA LEU A 180 -8.58 9.22 -20.63
C LEU A 180 -9.85 9.91 -20.11
N ARG A 181 -9.81 10.46 -18.89
CA ARG A 181 -10.92 11.27 -18.35
C ARG A 181 -11.05 12.63 -19.04
N ALA A 182 -9.96 13.31 -19.39
CA ALA A 182 -10.02 14.62 -20.04
C ALA A 182 -10.64 14.58 -21.45
N ARG A 183 -10.87 13.38 -22.01
CA ARG A 183 -11.43 13.16 -23.35
C ARG A 183 -12.85 12.56 -23.36
N GLY A 184 -13.48 12.35 -22.20
CA GLY A 184 -14.88 11.91 -22.08
C GLY A 184 -15.74 12.95 -21.39
#